data_AF-A0A540L2Y8-F1
#
_entry.id   AF-A0A540L2Y8-F1
#
_cell.length_a   1.000
_cell.length_b   1.000
_cell.length_c   1.000
_cell.angle_alpha   90.00
_cell.angle_beta   90.00
_cell.angle_gamma   90.00
#
_symmetry.space_group_name_H-M   'P 1'
#
loop_
_entity.id
_entity.type
_entity.pdbx_description
1 polymer ?
#
loop_
_entity_poly.entity_id
_entity_poly.type
_entity_poly.pdbx_seq_one_letter_code
_entity_poly.pdbx_strand_id
1 'polypeptide(L)'
;MTTLIRRVWELVSNRTVSSSESTSSSSSSSCPSETAGFGAFDRVPTDLLMQIARLVGPKEAVKLSVVCRAWRCVVSENELWIFFLKNQKQEEENYWESFAFSETHLRFRYPLQTFSGESPQLSYMGIYGQRVQVPGSVIIDGGSGYCKFGWSKYASPSGRSATFLEFGNVESPLYSRLRHFFVTIYSRMQVKPSSQPVVLSIPICHYDDTESAKASRRQLKEAIYKVLFDMNVPAVCAINQATLALYAARRTSGIVVNIGFQVTSIVPILNGKVMRKVGVEVMGLGALKLTGFLRELLQQNNINFDSLYTVRTVKEKLCYVAEDYEAELSKNTQASFGAGGQGWFTISKERFQTGEILFQPKLAGVRTMGLHQAVALCMEHCHSAELTGDDAWFKTVVLSGGTACLPGLAGRLEKELHGLLPPSVSNGIKVVPPPYGADSAWFGAKMISNVSSVIIEVL
;
A
#
# COMPACT_ATOMS: atom_id res chain seq x y z
N MET A 1 -28.91 -26.33 1.01
CA MET A 1 -28.76 -26.80 2.40
C MET A 1 -29.13 -28.27 2.56
N THR A 2 -30.26 -28.73 2.02
CA THR A 2 -30.78 -30.11 2.10
C THR A 2 -29.96 -31.20 1.39
N THR A 3 -29.13 -30.85 0.41
CA THR A 3 -28.24 -31.79 -0.31
C THR A 3 -26.90 -32.02 0.38
N LEU A 4 -26.40 -31.02 1.12
CA LEU A 4 -25.14 -31.10 1.88
C LEU A 4 -25.31 -31.93 3.17
N ILE A 5 -26.43 -31.73 3.88
CA ILE A 5 -26.75 -32.46 5.12
C ILE A 5 -26.91 -33.97 4.85
N ARG A 6 -27.44 -34.35 3.68
CA ARG A 6 -27.62 -35.76 3.29
C ARG A 6 -26.29 -36.49 3.09
N ARG A 7 -25.32 -35.84 2.44
CA ARG A 7 -23.97 -36.42 2.23
C ARG A 7 -23.18 -36.55 3.53
N VAL A 8 -23.37 -35.63 4.48
CA VAL A 8 -22.73 -35.72 5.81
C VAL A 8 -23.33 -36.86 6.63
N TRP A 9 -24.65 -37.08 6.54
CA TRP A 9 -25.32 -38.17 7.26
C TRP A 9 -24.92 -39.58 6.76
N GLU A 10 -24.66 -39.72 5.46
CA GLU A 10 -24.16 -40.97 4.85
C GLU A 10 -22.73 -41.29 5.31
N LEU A 11 -21.89 -40.28 5.55
CA LEU A 11 -20.51 -40.46 6.06
C LEU A 11 -20.46 -40.86 7.54
N VAL A 12 -21.40 -40.37 8.36
CA VAL A 12 -21.49 -40.69 9.80
C VAL A 12 -22.02 -42.10 10.04
N SER A 13 -22.87 -42.60 9.13
CA SER A 13 -23.49 -43.94 9.26
C SER A 13 -22.51 -45.10 9.05
N ASN A 14 -21.35 -44.85 8.44
CA ASN A 14 -20.34 -45.87 8.12
C ASN A 14 -19.23 -46.04 9.17
N ARG A 15 -19.33 -45.39 10.33
CA ARG A 15 -18.38 -45.57 11.45
C ARG A 15 -19.11 -45.99 12.72
N THR A 16 -19.39 -47.28 12.85
CA THR A 16 -19.68 -47.90 14.14
C THR A 16 -18.67 -49.01 14.43
N VAL A 17 -18.29 -49.06 15.71
CA VAL A 17 -17.49 -50.09 16.42
C VAL A 17 -15.96 -49.96 16.36
N SER A 18 -15.37 -49.35 17.39
CA SER A 18 -14.65 -50.09 18.46
C SER A 18 -14.12 -49.11 19.51
N SER A 19 -14.59 -49.27 20.75
CA SER A 19 -14.16 -48.58 21.96
C SER A 19 -12.88 -49.17 22.56
N SER A 20 -11.96 -48.33 23.02
CA SER A 20 -11.17 -48.60 24.23
C SER A 20 -10.55 -47.30 24.76
N GLU A 21 -10.76 -47.08 26.06
CA GLU A 21 -10.34 -45.95 26.88
C GLU A 21 -8.82 -45.85 27.04
N SER A 22 -8.29 -44.63 27.14
CA SER A 22 -7.15 -44.31 28.00
C SER A 22 -7.17 -42.85 28.39
N THR A 23 -7.39 -42.62 29.68
CA THR A 23 -7.34 -41.34 30.40
C THR A 23 -5.91 -40.79 30.47
N SER A 24 -5.72 -39.52 30.11
CA SER A 24 -4.63 -38.69 30.65
C SER A 24 -5.04 -37.23 30.68
N SER A 25 -5.12 -36.70 31.89
CA SER A 25 -5.49 -35.34 32.28
C SER A 25 -4.45 -34.29 31.87
N SER A 26 -4.91 -33.17 31.32
CA SER A 26 -4.20 -31.89 31.43
C SER A 26 -5.20 -30.73 31.53
N SER A 27 -5.02 -29.93 32.57
CA SER A 27 -5.82 -28.82 33.07
C SER A 27 -6.03 -27.68 32.06
N SER A 28 -7.29 -27.33 31.81
CA SER A 28 -7.69 -26.05 31.19
C SER A 28 -8.51 -25.22 32.16
N SER A 29 -8.09 -23.97 32.31
CA SER A 29 -8.73 -22.88 33.06
C SER A 29 -10.22 -22.73 32.71
N SER A 30 -11.02 -22.64 33.77
CA SER A 30 -12.48 -22.69 33.84
C SER A 30 -13.22 -21.56 33.14
N CYS A 31 -14.14 -21.90 32.22
CA CYS A 31 -15.33 -21.10 31.94
C CYS A 31 -16.39 -21.34 33.04
N PRO A 32 -17.25 -20.36 33.38
CA PRO A 32 -18.30 -20.57 34.37
C PRO A 32 -19.35 -21.54 33.81
N SER A 33 -19.64 -22.57 34.59
CA SER A 33 -20.67 -23.56 34.35
C SER A 33 -22.05 -22.98 34.64
N GLU A 34 -22.93 -22.92 33.64
CA GLU A 34 -24.35 -23.24 33.80
C GLU A 34 -24.98 -23.63 32.44
N THR A 35 -25.55 -24.82 32.48
CA THR A 35 -26.40 -25.58 31.55
C THR A 35 -26.97 -24.85 30.31
N ALA A 36 -26.46 -25.20 29.12
CA ALA A 36 -27.24 -25.30 27.87
C ALA A 36 -26.37 -26.02 26.82
N GLY A 37 -26.76 -27.25 26.45
CA GLY A 37 -26.11 -28.05 25.40
C GLY A 37 -26.14 -27.35 24.04
N PHE A 38 -25.31 -27.84 23.11
CA PHE A 38 -25.13 -27.31 21.75
C PHE A 38 -26.36 -27.53 20.80
N GLY A 39 -27.52 -27.98 21.33
CA GLY A 39 -28.74 -28.31 20.58
C GLY A 39 -28.69 -29.62 19.78
N ALA A 40 -29.23 -29.62 18.55
CA ALA A 40 -29.13 -30.78 17.65
C ALA A 40 -27.71 -31.01 17.09
N PHE A 41 -26.78 -30.10 17.40
CA PHE A 41 -25.41 -30.09 16.89
C PHE A 41 -24.36 -30.60 17.90
N ASP A 42 -24.72 -30.95 19.15
CA ASP A 42 -23.79 -31.56 20.14
C ASP A 42 -23.14 -32.84 19.64
N ARG A 43 -23.82 -33.54 18.72
CA ARG A 43 -23.35 -34.78 18.13
C ARG A 43 -22.40 -34.57 16.95
N VAL A 44 -22.21 -33.33 16.50
CA VAL A 44 -21.32 -33.00 15.39
C VAL A 44 -19.97 -32.55 15.94
N PRO A 45 -18.88 -33.25 15.62
CA PRO A 45 -17.53 -32.86 16.00
C PRO A 45 -17.17 -31.41 15.58
N THR A 46 -16.51 -30.68 16.47
CA THR A 46 -16.13 -29.26 16.29
C THR A 46 -15.29 -29.04 15.03
N ASP A 47 -14.46 -30.00 14.64
CA ASP A 47 -13.65 -30.00 13.42
C ASP A 47 -14.51 -30.04 12.14
N LEU A 48 -15.63 -30.78 12.14
CA LEU A 48 -16.56 -30.78 11.01
C LEU A 48 -17.32 -29.45 10.92
N LEU A 49 -17.76 -28.91 12.06
CA LEU A 49 -18.34 -27.56 12.10
C LEU A 49 -17.33 -26.51 11.61
N MET A 50 -16.06 -26.65 11.99
CA MET A 50 -14.96 -25.80 11.53
C MET A 50 -14.80 -25.87 10.01
N GLN A 51 -14.79 -27.06 9.42
CA GLN A 51 -14.70 -27.24 7.97
C GLN A 51 -15.90 -26.63 7.24
N ILE A 52 -17.11 -26.81 7.77
CA ILE A 52 -18.31 -26.20 7.19
C ILE A 52 -18.23 -24.68 7.28
N ALA A 53 -17.81 -24.11 8.42
CA ALA A 53 -17.60 -22.68 8.57
C ALA A 53 -16.60 -22.15 7.53
N ARG A 54 -15.46 -22.85 7.36
CA ARG A 54 -14.42 -22.54 6.36
C ARG A 54 -14.98 -22.49 4.93
N LEU A 55 -15.92 -23.38 4.60
CA LEU A 55 -16.52 -23.47 3.26
C LEU A 55 -17.56 -22.38 2.97
N VAL A 56 -18.33 -21.94 3.96
CA VAL A 56 -19.38 -20.92 3.77
C VAL A 56 -18.86 -19.49 3.76
N GLY A 57 -17.62 -19.28 4.22
CA GLY A 57 -16.96 -17.97 4.25
C GLY A 57 -17.37 -17.10 5.45
N PRO A 58 -16.66 -15.98 5.69
CA PRO A 58 -16.76 -15.22 6.94
C PRO A 58 -18.14 -14.61 7.17
N LYS A 59 -18.81 -14.12 6.13
CA LYS A 59 -20.13 -13.49 6.24
C LYS A 59 -21.20 -14.49 6.68
N GLU A 60 -21.23 -15.67 6.06
CA GLU A 60 -22.19 -16.72 6.42
C GLU A 60 -21.81 -17.42 7.73
N ALA A 61 -20.52 -17.55 8.04
CA ALA A 61 -20.06 -18.04 9.33
C ALA A 61 -20.53 -17.16 10.51
N VAL A 62 -20.48 -15.83 10.38
CA VAL A 62 -21.06 -14.92 11.38
C VAL A 62 -22.55 -15.13 11.54
N LYS A 63 -23.30 -15.34 10.46
CA LYS A 63 -24.73 -15.64 10.56
C LYS A 63 -24.98 -16.99 11.26
N LEU A 64 -24.16 -18.01 10.99
CA LEU A 64 -24.22 -19.29 11.70
C LEU A 64 -24.02 -19.12 13.22
N SER A 65 -23.17 -18.19 13.66
CA SER A 65 -22.92 -17.93 15.10
C SER A 65 -24.17 -17.49 15.89
N VAL A 66 -25.20 -16.99 15.20
CA VAL A 66 -26.49 -16.60 15.78
C VAL A 66 -27.46 -17.77 15.87
N VAL A 67 -27.25 -18.84 15.09
CA VAL A 67 -28.15 -20.01 15.00
C VAL A 67 -28.10 -20.88 16.25
N CYS A 68 -26.91 -21.21 16.76
CA CYS A 68 -26.77 -21.97 18.01
C CYS A 68 -25.42 -21.74 18.69
N ARG A 69 -25.31 -22.21 19.94
CA ARG A 69 -24.09 -22.09 20.76
C ARG A 69 -22.88 -22.80 20.14
N ALA A 70 -23.09 -23.89 19.39
CA ALA A 70 -22.02 -24.67 18.73
C ALA A 70 -21.33 -23.85 17.65
N TRP A 71 -22.14 -23.28 16.76
CA TRP A 71 -21.66 -22.35 15.76
C TRP A 71 -21.05 -21.11 16.39
N ARG A 72 -21.61 -20.58 17.48
CA ARG A 72 -21.02 -19.43 18.17
C ARG A 72 -19.62 -19.72 18.70
N CYS A 73 -19.40 -20.90 19.27
CA CYS A 73 -18.11 -21.35 19.77
C CYS A 73 -17.10 -21.50 18.62
N VAL A 74 -17.45 -22.28 17.59
CA VAL A 74 -16.63 -22.49 16.37
C VAL A 74 -16.29 -21.18 15.67
N VAL A 75 -17.26 -20.27 15.56
CA VAL A 75 -17.08 -18.99 14.86
C VAL A 75 -16.30 -17.99 15.71
N SER A 76 -16.21 -18.18 17.02
CA SER A 76 -15.38 -17.33 17.88
C SER A 76 -13.91 -17.77 17.89
N GLU A 77 -13.58 -18.94 17.33
CA GLU A 77 -12.22 -19.46 17.26
C GLU A 77 -11.33 -18.64 16.33
N ASN A 78 -10.18 -18.22 16.85
CA ASN A 78 -9.21 -17.42 16.12
C ASN A 78 -8.68 -18.14 14.87
N GLU A 79 -8.50 -19.47 14.93
CA GLU A 79 -8.04 -20.31 13.81
C GLU A 79 -8.96 -20.25 12.58
N LEU A 80 -10.27 -20.14 12.79
CA LEU A 80 -11.23 -20.00 11.70
C LEU A 80 -11.03 -18.69 10.96
N TRP A 81 -10.86 -17.60 11.71
CA TRP A 81 -10.66 -16.28 11.14
C TRP A 81 -9.29 -16.15 10.49
N ILE A 82 -8.25 -16.71 11.08
CA ILE A 82 -6.93 -16.83 10.43
C ILE A 82 -7.07 -17.56 9.09
N PHE A 83 -7.83 -18.66 9.05
CA PHE A 83 -8.10 -19.37 7.80
C PHE A 83 -8.84 -18.49 6.78
N PHE A 84 -9.92 -17.80 7.17
CA PHE A 84 -10.66 -16.92 6.26
C PHE A 84 -9.77 -15.81 5.70
N LEU A 85 -8.94 -15.22 6.55
CA LEU A 85 -8.07 -14.13 6.15
C LEU A 85 -6.94 -14.58 5.21
N LYS A 86 -6.45 -15.82 5.37
CA LYS A 86 -5.42 -16.42 4.50
C LYS A 86 -5.96 -16.97 3.18
N ASN A 87 -7.20 -17.49 3.18
CA ASN A 87 -7.74 -18.30 2.08
C ASN A 87 -8.96 -17.70 1.37
N GLN A 88 -9.34 -16.44 1.64
CA GLN A 88 -10.35 -15.78 0.81
C GLN A 88 -9.88 -15.76 -0.65
N LYS A 89 -10.78 -16.11 -1.58
CA LYS A 89 -10.47 -16.17 -3.02
C LYS A 89 -10.21 -14.74 -3.55
N GLN A 90 -9.31 -14.64 -4.52
CA GLN A 90 -8.88 -13.41 -5.21
C GLN A 90 -10.01 -12.60 -5.89
N GLU A 91 -11.23 -13.13 -5.95
CA GLU A 91 -12.35 -12.59 -6.74
C GLU A 91 -13.22 -11.56 -5.99
N GLU A 92 -13.09 -11.39 -4.67
CA GLU A 92 -13.86 -10.40 -3.92
C GLU A 92 -13.05 -9.14 -3.57
N GLU A 93 -13.67 -7.95 -3.69
CA GLU A 93 -13.09 -6.65 -3.32
C GLU A 93 -12.54 -6.62 -1.87
N ASN A 94 -13.10 -7.45 -0.99
CA ASN A 94 -12.77 -7.54 0.45
C ASN A 94 -11.55 -8.43 0.78
N TYR A 95 -11.01 -9.20 -0.17
CA TYR A 95 -9.85 -10.08 0.06
C TYR A 95 -8.65 -9.31 0.64
N TRP A 96 -8.39 -8.11 0.11
CA TRP A 96 -7.25 -7.32 0.53
C TRP A 96 -7.39 -6.77 1.95
N GLU A 97 -8.61 -6.40 2.36
CA GLU A 97 -8.89 -5.91 3.72
C GLU A 97 -8.67 -7.02 4.75
N SER A 98 -8.99 -8.25 4.40
CA SER A 98 -8.71 -9.45 5.18
C SER A 98 -7.21 -9.78 5.23
N PHE A 99 -6.53 -9.73 4.09
CA PHE A 99 -5.10 -10.01 4.01
C PHE A 99 -4.26 -8.98 4.80
N ALA A 100 -4.48 -7.68 4.61
CA ALA A 100 -3.77 -6.62 5.32
C ALA A 100 -4.03 -6.67 6.85
N PHE A 101 -5.25 -7.01 7.26
CA PHE A 101 -5.58 -7.25 8.66
C PHE A 101 -4.79 -8.43 9.25
N SER A 102 -4.73 -9.54 8.52
CA SER A 102 -4.02 -10.73 8.97
C SER A 102 -2.53 -10.46 9.14
N GLU A 103 -1.92 -9.73 8.22
CA GLU A 103 -0.51 -9.40 8.28
C GLU A 103 -0.19 -8.40 9.40
N THR A 104 -1.08 -7.45 9.68
CA THR A 104 -0.89 -6.49 10.79
C THR A 104 -1.07 -7.15 12.17
N HIS A 105 -2.04 -8.05 12.33
CA HIS A 105 -2.34 -8.64 13.63
C HIS A 105 -1.70 -10.01 13.91
N LEU A 106 -1.33 -10.80 12.89
CA LEU A 106 -0.69 -12.11 13.08
C LEU A 106 0.84 -12.00 13.15
N ARG A 107 1.44 -10.93 12.62
CA ARG A 107 2.89 -10.71 12.70
C ARG A 107 3.41 -10.35 14.08
N PHE A 108 2.56 -9.88 14.98
CA PHE A 108 2.97 -9.55 16.36
C PHE A 108 3.43 -10.78 17.17
N ARG A 109 3.41 -11.99 16.61
CA ARG A 109 3.73 -13.23 17.32
C ARG A 109 4.88 -14.08 16.74
N TYR A 110 5.83 -13.53 15.96
CA TYR A 110 7.02 -14.33 15.62
C TYR A 110 8.36 -13.54 15.50
N PRO A 111 9.42 -13.90 16.27
CA PRO A 111 9.42 -14.78 17.44
C PRO A 111 8.84 -14.07 18.67
N LEU A 112 8.07 -14.82 19.46
CA LEU A 112 7.32 -14.41 20.65
C LEU A 112 8.15 -13.54 21.62
N GLN A 113 7.83 -12.24 21.72
CA GLN A 113 8.07 -11.48 22.96
C GLN A 113 6.76 -11.42 23.73
N THR A 114 6.80 -11.93 24.96
CA THR A 114 5.73 -11.85 25.95
C THR A 114 5.52 -10.39 26.36
N PHE A 115 4.54 -9.71 25.77
CA PHE A 115 4.00 -8.49 26.37
C PHE A 115 3.19 -8.89 27.61
N SER A 116 3.79 -8.73 28.78
CA SER A 116 3.10 -8.68 30.05
C SER A 116 2.39 -7.32 30.16
N GLY A 117 1.10 -7.29 29.85
CA GLY A 117 0.27 -6.11 30.01
C GLY A 117 -1.18 -6.43 29.66
N GLU A 118 -2.06 -6.36 30.66
CA GLU A 118 -3.49 -6.60 30.56
C GLU A 118 -4.14 -5.56 29.63
N SER A 119 -4.15 -5.85 28.32
CA SER A 119 -5.11 -5.27 27.39
C SER A 119 -6.16 -6.34 27.10
N PRO A 120 -7.47 -6.00 27.06
CA PRO A 120 -8.49 -6.98 26.72
C PRO A 120 -8.27 -7.44 25.28
N GLN A 121 -7.77 -8.68 25.10
CA GLN A 121 -7.59 -9.28 23.78
C GLN A 121 -8.97 -9.54 23.15
N LEU A 122 -9.40 -8.64 22.28
CA LEU A 122 -10.57 -8.86 21.42
C LEU A 122 -10.31 -10.07 20.51
N SER A 123 -11.32 -10.93 20.31
CA SER A 123 -11.22 -12.06 19.37
C SER A 123 -11.11 -11.55 17.92
N TYR A 124 -10.48 -12.32 17.02
CA TYR A 124 -10.39 -11.93 15.60
C TYR A 124 -11.77 -11.71 14.97
N MET A 125 -12.78 -12.46 15.41
CA MET A 125 -14.19 -12.24 15.06
C MET A 125 -14.68 -10.86 15.47
N GLY A 126 -14.42 -10.45 16.72
CA GLY A 126 -14.84 -9.16 17.25
C GLY A 126 -14.16 -8.01 16.51
N ILE A 127 -12.85 -8.13 16.27
CA ILE A 127 -12.10 -7.14 15.50
C ILE A 127 -12.58 -7.10 14.04
N TYR A 128 -12.90 -8.25 13.44
CA TYR A 128 -13.47 -8.29 12.09
C TYR A 128 -14.86 -7.64 12.01
N GLY A 129 -15.73 -7.88 12.99
CA GLY A 129 -17.07 -7.31 13.05
C GLY A 129 -17.11 -5.81 13.27
N GLN A 130 -16.15 -5.25 14.00
CA GLN A 130 -16.05 -3.81 14.24
C GLN A 130 -15.69 -3.00 12.98
N ARG A 131 -15.22 -3.63 11.89
CA ARG A 131 -14.84 -2.95 10.63
C ARG A 131 -15.97 -2.15 10.02
N VAL A 132 -17.18 -2.70 10.12
CA VAL A 132 -18.40 -2.14 9.54
C VAL A 132 -18.85 -0.88 10.29
N GLN A 133 -18.43 -0.72 11.55
CA GLN A 133 -18.83 0.39 12.42
C GLN A 133 -17.81 1.54 12.43
N VAL A 134 -16.69 1.40 11.74
CA VAL A 134 -15.62 2.40 11.69
C VAL A 134 -16.10 3.69 11.01
N PRO A 135 -16.12 4.85 11.71
CA PRO A 135 -16.38 6.13 11.08
C PRO A 135 -15.27 6.45 10.06
N GLY A 136 -15.64 7.12 8.97
CA GLY A 136 -14.68 7.43 7.89
C GLY A 136 -13.53 8.31 8.38
N SER A 137 -12.30 7.83 8.24
CA SER A 137 -11.09 8.61 8.52
C SER A 137 -10.79 9.65 7.42
N VAL A 138 -10.13 10.73 7.82
CA VAL A 138 -9.48 11.67 6.90
C VAL A 138 -8.19 11.02 6.38
N ILE A 139 -7.93 11.12 5.08
CA ILE A 139 -6.69 10.66 4.46
C ILE A 139 -5.92 11.88 3.95
N ILE A 140 -4.64 11.96 4.29
CA ILE A 140 -3.71 12.98 3.80
C ILE A 140 -2.51 12.25 3.17
N ASP A 141 -2.35 12.39 1.85
CA ASP A 141 -1.16 11.96 1.10
C ASP A 141 -0.20 13.12 0.89
N GLY A 142 0.77 13.26 1.79
CA GLY A 142 1.74 14.36 1.84
C GLY A 142 2.89 14.20 0.86
N GLY A 143 2.63 14.25 -0.44
CA GLY A 143 3.69 14.23 -1.46
C GLY A 143 4.52 15.51 -1.49
N SER A 144 5.78 15.42 -1.94
CA SER A 144 6.74 16.54 -2.02
C SER A 144 6.27 17.76 -2.83
N GLY A 145 5.66 17.53 -4.00
CA GLY A 145 5.10 18.60 -4.82
C GLY A 145 3.64 18.92 -4.50
N TYR A 146 2.82 17.88 -4.35
CA TYR A 146 1.38 18.00 -4.15
C TYR A 146 0.89 17.02 -3.09
N CYS A 147 0.07 17.55 -2.20
CA CYS A 147 -0.72 16.80 -1.24
C CYS A 147 -2.06 16.43 -1.87
N LYS A 148 -2.52 15.19 -1.66
CA LYS A 148 -3.91 14.81 -1.92
C LYS A 148 -4.58 14.52 -0.60
N PHE A 149 -5.82 14.95 -0.45
CA PHE A 149 -6.55 14.76 0.79
C PHE A 149 -8.00 14.39 0.48
N GLY A 150 -8.63 13.64 1.37
CA GLY A 150 -10.02 13.24 1.20
C GLY A 150 -10.51 12.30 2.27
N TRP A 151 -11.67 11.71 2.02
CA TRP A 151 -12.30 10.77 2.95
C TRP A 151 -12.03 9.32 2.55
N SER A 152 -11.74 8.47 3.53
CA SER A 152 -11.60 7.02 3.35
C SER A 152 -12.81 6.33 2.73
N LYS A 153 -14.01 6.89 2.91
CA LYS A 153 -15.26 6.36 2.34
C LYS A 153 -15.50 6.83 0.90
N TYR A 154 -14.74 7.78 0.38
CA TYR A 154 -14.94 8.32 -0.97
C TYR A 154 -14.18 7.51 -2.01
N ALA A 155 -14.68 7.53 -3.25
CA ALA A 155 -14.07 6.80 -4.36
C ALA A 155 -12.73 7.40 -4.82
N SER A 156 -12.47 8.68 -4.53
CA SER A 156 -11.26 9.40 -4.93
C SER A 156 -10.90 10.49 -3.91
N PRO A 157 -9.68 11.07 -3.97
CA PRO A 157 -9.34 12.23 -3.15
C PRO A 157 -10.33 13.38 -3.34
N SER A 158 -10.70 14.05 -2.25
CA SER A 158 -11.59 15.23 -2.28
C SER A 158 -10.91 16.45 -2.88
N GLY A 159 -9.58 16.53 -2.79
CA GLY A 159 -8.84 17.67 -3.30
C GLY A 159 -7.34 17.43 -3.39
N ARG A 160 -6.67 18.37 -4.06
CA ARG A 160 -5.21 18.44 -4.15
C ARG A 160 -4.74 19.85 -3.78
N SER A 161 -3.60 19.94 -3.11
CA SER A 161 -2.95 21.21 -2.78
C SER A 161 -1.46 21.11 -3.10
N ALA A 162 -0.83 22.20 -3.52
CA ALA A 162 0.62 22.28 -3.49
C ALA A 162 1.11 22.04 -2.05
N THR A 163 2.18 21.27 -1.90
CA THR A 163 2.77 20.96 -0.59
C THR A 163 3.82 22.01 -0.25
N PHE A 164 3.57 22.85 0.75
CA PHE A 164 4.54 23.86 1.19
C PHE A 164 5.58 23.33 2.19
N LEU A 165 5.60 22.03 2.49
CA LEU A 165 6.56 21.44 3.42
C LEU A 165 8.01 21.52 2.90
N GLU A 166 8.19 21.41 1.57
CA GLU A 166 9.49 21.57 0.91
C GLU A 166 9.72 22.99 0.35
N PHE A 167 8.67 23.76 0.07
CA PHE A 167 8.77 25.13 -0.50
C PHE A 167 8.58 26.28 0.50
N GLY A 168 8.27 25.99 1.77
CA GLY A 168 8.18 27.01 2.81
C GLY A 168 9.54 27.54 3.22
N ASN A 169 9.61 28.72 3.85
CA ASN A 169 10.87 29.24 4.37
C ASN A 169 11.52 28.20 5.29
N VAL A 170 12.70 27.69 4.88
CA VAL A 170 13.44 26.61 5.57
C VAL A 170 13.82 27.03 7.00
N GLU A 171 13.91 28.34 7.25
CA GLU A 171 14.16 28.94 8.56
C GLU A 171 13.00 28.73 9.55
N SER A 172 11.79 28.42 9.06
CA SER A 172 10.64 28.18 9.93
C SER A 172 10.75 26.81 10.64
N PRO A 173 10.51 26.76 11.97
CA PRO A 173 10.53 25.51 12.72
C PRO A 173 9.62 24.44 12.09
N LEU A 174 10.08 23.19 12.10
CA LEU A 174 9.35 22.05 11.52
C LEU A 174 7.92 21.94 12.06
N TYR A 175 7.73 22.15 13.37
CA TYR A 175 6.41 22.15 14.01
C TYR A 175 5.46 23.17 13.37
N SER A 176 5.90 24.42 13.19
CA SER A 176 5.08 25.49 12.62
C SER A 176 4.71 25.20 11.17
N ARG A 177 5.65 24.66 10.37
CA ARG A 177 5.39 24.26 8.99
C ARG A 177 4.37 23.12 8.91
N LEU A 178 4.52 22.09 9.74
CA LEU A 178 3.56 20.98 9.83
C LEU A 178 2.18 21.45 10.30
N ARG A 179 2.12 22.31 11.33
CA ARG A 179 0.85 22.85 11.85
C ARG A 179 0.13 23.66 10.79
N HIS A 180 0.83 24.57 10.12
CA HIS A 180 0.25 25.35 9.02
C HIS A 180 -0.24 24.45 7.89
N PHE A 181 0.54 23.43 7.52
CA PHE A 181 0.14 22.44 6.52
C PHE A 181 -1.16 21.72 6.93
N PHE A 182 -1.23 21.11 8.10
CA PHE A 182 -2.42 20.37 8.53
C PHE A 182 -3.64 21.27 8.70
N VAL A 183 -3.48 22.47 9.31
CA VAL A 183 -4.57 23.45 9.41
C VAL A 183 -5.13 23.78 8.03
N THR A 184 -4.26 24.05 7.04
CA THR A 184 -4.69 24.34 5.66
C THR A 184 -5.49 23.18 5.07
N ILE A 185 -5.06 21.93 5.27
CA ILE A 185 -5.78 20.75 4.76
C ILE A 185 -7.15 20.59 5.43
N TYR A 186 -7.21 20.68 6.78
CA TYR A 186 -8.47 20.58 7.51
C TYR A 186 -9.45 21.71 7.16
N SER A 187 -8.97 22.95 6.99
CA SER A 187 -9.78 24.07 6.52
C SER A 187 -10.34 23.84 5.12
N ARG A 188 -9.53 23.33 4.17
CA ARG A 188 -9.99 22.99 2.82
C ARG A 188 -11.00 21.84 2.81
N MET A 189 -10.84 20.88 3.70
CA MET A 189 -11.80 19.79 3.91
C MET A 189 -13.08 20.23 4.61
N GLN A 190 -13.09 21.41 5.23
CA GLN A 190 -14.19 21.91 6.06
C GLN A 190 -14.53 20.96 7.22
N VAL A 191 -13.49 20.36 7.83
CA VAL A 191 -13.61 19.36 8.90
C VAL A 191 -12.85 19.84 10.13
N LYS A 192 -13.47 19.69 11.31
CA LYS A 192 -12.78 19.92 12.58
C LYS A 192 -11.79 18.78 12.83
N PRO A 193 -10.50 19.06 13.11
CA PRO A 193 -9.52 18.00 13.37
C PRO A 193 -9.93 17.03 14.49
N SER A 194 -10.66 17.53 15.50
CA SER A 194 -11.15 16.71 16.62
C SER A 194 -12.30 15.76 16.31
N SER A 195 -12.85 15.78 15.10
CA SER A 195 -14.03 14.99 14.76
C SER A 195 -13.72 13.59 14.26
N GLN A 196 -12.53 13.36 13.67
CA GLN A 196 -12.24 12.15 12.91
C GLN A 196 -10.76 11.76 12.99
N PRO A 197 -10.45 10.45 12.97
CA PRO A 197 -9.08 9.97 12.88
C PRO A 197 -8.45 10.33 11.52
N VAL A 198 -7.12 10.36 11.47
CA VAL A 198 -6.36 10.64 10.25
C VAL A 198 -5.41 9.52 9.89
N VAL A 199 -5.38 9.16 8.60
CA VAL A 199 -4.34 8.32 7.99
C VAL A 199 -3.45 9.20 7.13
N LEU A 200 -2.17 9.23 7.46
CA LEU A 200 -1.15 10.04 6.83
C LEU A 200 -0.19 9.16 6.02
N SER A 201 -0.07 9.44 4.73
CA SER A 201 1.03 8.95 3.90
C SER A 201 2.23 9.89 4.09
N ILE A 202 3.29 9.38 4.70
CA ILE A 202 4.54 10.11 4.91
C ILE A 202 5.53 9.83 3.77
N PRO A 203 6.23 10.86 3.25
CA PRO A 203 7.26 10.64 2.25
C PRO A 203 8.37 9.76 2.82
N ILE A 204 9.05 9.00 1.96
CA ILE A 204 10.28 8.35 2.35
C ILE A 204 11.38 9.41 2.32
N CYS A 205 11.90 9.72 3.49
CA CYS A 205 12.99 10.66 3.71
C CYS A 205 14.03 10.02 4.63
N HIS A 206 15.26 10.54 4.59
CA HIS A 206 16.43 9.98 5.28
C HIS A 206 16.55 8.50 4.92
N TYR A 207 17.13 8.19 3.77
CA TYR A 207 17.03 6.87 3.16
C TYR A 207 17.95 5.83 3.81
N ASP A 208 19.07 6.29 4.34
CA ASP A 208 20.14 5.47 4.89
C ASP A 208 19.76 4.73 6.18
N ASP A 209 20.45 3.63 6.47
CA ASP A 209 20.34 2.90 7.74
C ASP A 209 21.32 3.40 8.81
N THR A 210 21.71 4.68 8.77
CA THR A 210 22.55 5.31 9.81
C THR A 210 21.74 5.70 11.05
N GLU A 211 22.40 5.79 12.21
CA GLU A 211 21.74 6.24 13.45
C GLU A 211 21.22 7.68 13.34
N SER A 212 21.94 8.55 12.62
CA SER A 212 21.47 9.91 12.31
C SER A 212 20.17 9.89 11.50
N ALA A 213 20.11 9.10 10.42
CA ALA A 213 18.92 8.98 9.59
C ALA A 213 17.74 8.36 10.37
N LYS A 214 18.00 7.39 11.25
CA LYS A 214 16.99 6.83 12.18
C LYS A 214 16.44 7.90 13.11
N ALA A 215 17.31 8.70 13.72
CA ALA A 215 16.92 9.79 14.60
C ALA A 215 16.07 10.85 13.88
N SER A 216 16.46 11.28 12.67
CA SER A 216 15.68 12.25 11.90
C SER A 216 14.29 11.72 11.51
N ARG A 217 14.16 10.43 11.16
CA ARG A 217 12.85 9.81 10.91
C ARG A 217 11.97 9.78 12.17
N ARG A 218 12.55 9.47 13.34
CA ARG A 218 11.84 9.51 14.62
C ARG A 218 11.38 10.93 14.94
N GLN A 219 12.26 11.91 14.80
CA GLN A 219 11.95 13.31 15.04
C GLN A 219 10.82 13.82 14.13
N LEU A 220 10.84 13.48 12.83
CA LEU A 220 9.75 13.84 11.92
C LEU A 220 8.42 13.21 12.35
N LYS A 221 8.45 11.92 12.71
CA LYS A 221 7.26 11.19 13.18
C LYS A 221 6.70 11.78 14.48
N GLU A 222 7.55 12.08 15.44
CA GLU A 222 7.19 12.73 16.72
C GLU A 222 6.62 14.14 16.49
N ALA A 223 7.22 14.93 15.60
CA ALA A 223 6.73 16.27 15.28
C ALA A 223 5.34 16.21 14.63
N ILE A 224 5.11 15.26 13.71
CA ILE A 224 3.79 15.02 13.10
C ILE A 224 2.75 14.68 14.16
N TYR A 225 3.05 13.71 15.05
CA TYR A 225 2.14 13.32 16.11
C TYR A 225 1.84 14.47 17.05
N LYS A 226 2.89 15.17 17.51
CA LYS A 226 2.74 16.32 18.40
C LYS A 226 1.80 17.36 17.80
N VAL A 227 2.00 17.75 16.54
CA VAL A 227 1.14 18.75 15.87
C VAL A 227 -0.31 18.28 15.77
N LEU A 228 -0.55 17.03 15.34
CA LEU A 228 -1.91 16.52 15.15
C LEU A 228 -2.66 16.34 16.48
N PHE A 229 -1.99 15.86 17.53
CA PHE A 229 -2.57 15.77 18.86
C PHE A 229 -2.78 17.15 19.51
N ASP A 230 -1.88 18.12 19.29
CA ASP A 230 -2.09 19.53 19.69
C ASP A 230 -3.24 20.19 18.89
N MET A 231 -3.69 19.58 17.79
CA MET A 231 -4.90 19.96 17.06
C MET A 231 -6.15 19.18 17.53
N ASN A 232 -6.01 18.37 18.58
CA ASN A 232 -7.03 17.48 19.14
C ASN A 232 -7.50 16.38 18.19
N VAL A 233 -6.68 15.95 17.22
CA VAL A 233 -7.02 14.81 16.36
C VAL A 233 -7.12 13.54 17.21
N PRO A 234 -8.24 12.78 17.16
CA PRO A 234 -8.48 11.66 18.06
C PRO A 234 -7.51 10.50 17.86
N ALA A 235 -7.07 10.25 16.62
CA ALA A 235 -6.11 9.19 16.31
C ALA A 235 -5.34 9.47 15.02
N VAL A 236 -4.08 9.03 14.96
CA VAL A 236 -3.15 9.25 13.85
C VAL A 236 -2.47 7.95 13.46
N CYS A 237 -2.68 7.50 12.22
CA CYS A 237 -1.92 6.41 11.61
C CYS A 237 -0.99 6.99 10.53
N ALA A 238 0.32 6.87 10.70
CA ALA A 238 1.31 7.39 9.76
C ALA A 238 2.10 6.24 9.12
N ILE A 239 1.94 6.07 7.80
CA ILE A 239 2.57 4.98 7.03
C ILE A 239 3.29 5.57 5.82
N ASN A 240 4.42 4.99 5.44
CA ASN A 240 5.20 5.51 4.34
C ASN A 240 4.49 5.33 2.97
N GLN A 241 4.69 6.31 2.10
CA GLN A 241 4.02 6.40 0.81
C GLN A 241 4.27 5.18 -0.09
N ALA A 242 5.47 4.61 -0.07
CA ALA A 242 5.80 3.45 -0.90
C ALA A 242 5.08 2.18 -0.43
N THR A 243 5.03 1.93 0.88
CA THR A 243 4.25 0.83 1.47
C THR A 243 2.77 0.96 1.11
N LEU A 244 2.22 2.17 1.15
CA LEU A 244 0.83 2.39 0.75
C LEU A 244 0.62 2.15 -0.76
N ALA A 245 1.55 2.59 -1.61
CA ALA A 245 1.48 2.28 -3.04
C ALA A 245 1.57 0.77 -3.32
N LEU A 246 2.37 0.04 -2.56
CA LEU A 246 2.45 -1.42 -2.62
C LEU A 246 1.13 -2.07 -2.21
N TYR A 247 0.50 -1.56 -1.15
CA TYR A 247 -0.82 -2.01 -0.71
C TYR A 247 -1.91 -1.76 -1.74
N ALA A 248 -1.87 -0.61 -2.42
CA ALA A 248 -2.76 -0.33 -3.55
C ALA A 248 -2.58 -1.32 -4.71
N ALA A 249 -1.36 -1.85 -4.90
CA ALA A 249 -1.08 -2.92 -5.86
C ALA A 249 -1.42 -4.33 -5.30
N ARG A 250 -2.09 -4.41 -4.15
CA ARG A 250 -2.46 -5.65 -3.46
C ARG A 250 -1.26 -6.56 -3.17
N ARG A 251 -0.16 -5.95 -2.73
CA ARG A 251 1.08 -6.65 -2.36
C ARG A 251 1.62 -6.14 -1.03
N THR A 252 2.29 -7.01 -0.29
CA THR A 252 3.01 -6.67 0.95
C THR A 252 4.52 -6.71 0.76
N SER A 253 4.99 -7.35 -0.30
CA SER A 253 6.40 -7.47 -0.64
C SER A 253 6.62 -7.12 -2.11
N GLY A 254 7.77 -6.51 -2.39
CA GLY A 254 8.13 -6.01 -3.73
C GLY A 254 9.11 -4.85 -3.64
N ILE A 255 9.57 -4.41 -4.80
CA ILE A 255 10.32 -3.16 -4.93
C ILE A 255 9.33 -2.08 -5.36
N VAL A 256 9.29 -0.95 -4.66
CA VAL A 256 8.49 0.19 -5.09
C VAL A 256 9.38 1.24 -5.71
N VAL A 257 9.07 1.64 -6.94
CA VAL A 257 9.72 2.75 -7.64
C VAL A 257 8.81 3.96 -7.53
N ASN A 258 9.09 4.84 -6.57
CA ASN A 258 8.32 6.05 -6.33
C ASN A 258 8.96 7.26 -7.02
N ILE A 259 8.39 7.68 -8.15
CA ILE A 259 8.81 8.85 -8.91
C ILE A 259 8.08 10.08 -8.36
N GLY A 260 8.73 10.75 -7.41
CA GLY A 260 8.22 11.94 -6.73
C GLY A 260 8.39 13.23 -7.54
N PHE A 261 8.18 14.37 -6.89
CA PHE A 261 8.31 15.67 -7.54
C PHE A 261 9.78 16.03 -7.81
N GLN A 262 10.66 15.88 -6.82
CA GLN A 262 12.08 16.21 -6.95
C GLN A 262 12.97 14.99 -7.20
N VAL A 263 12.65 13.86 -6.55
CA VAL A 263 13.48 12.65 -6.54
C VAL A 263 12.69 11.42 -6.93
N THR A 264 13.40 10.41 -7.43
CA THR A 264 12.89 9.04 -7.59
C THR A 264 13.55 8.15 -6.55
N SER A 265 12.77 7.31 -5.89
CA SER A 265 13.27 6.38 -4.87
C SER A 265 12.88 4.94 -5.22
N ILE A 266 13.81 4.01 -5.02
CA ILE A 266 13.65 2.58 -5.24
C ILE A 266 13.72 1.91 -3.88
N VAL A 267 12.59 1.36 -3.46
CA VAL A 267 12.34 1.02 -2.06
C VAL A 267 12.04 -0.47 -1.97
N PRO A 268 12.98 -1.32 -1.51
CA PRO A 268 12.69 -2.72 -1.27
C PRO A 268 11.83 -2.84 -0.02
N ILE A 269 10.70 -3.52 -0.16
CA ILE A 269 9.74 -3.75 0.92
C ILE A 269 9.54 -5.25 1.01
N LEU A 270 9.82 -5.80 2.18
CA LEU A 270 9.50 -7.18 2.51
C LEU A 270 8.51 -7.15 3.64
N ASN A 271 7.36 -7.77 3.44
CA ASN A 271 6.38 -7.93 4.50
C ASN A 271 6.00 -6.57 5.11
N GLY A 272 5.61 -5.59 4.29
CA GLY A 272 5.21 -4.24 4.70
C GLY A 272 6.33 -3.39 5.31
N LYS A 273 7.52 -3.95 5.56
CA LYS A 273 8.67 -3.28 6.15
C LYS A 273 9.64 -2.87 5.06
N VAL A 274 10.02 -1.60 5.07
CA VAL A 274 11.07 -1.07 4.19
C VAL A 274 12.44 -1.63 4.63
N MET A 275 13.10 -2.33 3.73
CA MET A 275 14.36 -3.05 3.96
C MET A 275 15.58 -2.12 3.85
N ARG A 276 15.71 -1.18 4.78
CA ARG A 276 16.80 -0.18 4.77
C ARG A 276 18.21 -0.77 4.82
N LYS A 277 18.37 -1.94 5.44
CA LYS A 277 19.65 -2.68 5.45
C LYS A 277 20.07 -3.19 4.07
N VAL A 278 19.09 -3.51 3.21
CA VAL A 278 19.34 -3.87 1.80
C VAL A 278 19.76 -2.63 1.01
N GLY A 279 19.19 -1.47 1.37
CA GLY A 279 19.47 -0.19 0.73
C GLY A 279 18.23 0.38 0.06
N VAL A 280 18.09 1.71 0.12
CA VAL A 280 17.05 2.45 -0.62
C VAL A 280 17.77 3.34 -1.60
N GLU A 281 17.65 3.05 -2.90
CA GLU A 281 18.31 3.84 -3.92
C GLU A 281 17.53 5.12 -4.20
N VAL A 282 18.23 6.24 -4.39
CA VAL A 282 17.61 7.54 -4.64
C VAL A 282 18.31 8.27 -5.76
N MET A 283 17.52 8.73 -6.72
CA MET A 283 17.97 9.48 -7.88
C MET A 283 17.46 10.91 -7.77
N GLY A 284 18.34 11.88 -8.02
CA GLY A 284 18.02 13.31 -8.13
C GLY A 284 17.24 13.67 -9.41
N LEU A 285 16.28 12.82 -9.78
CA LEU A 285 15.47 12.93 -10.98
C LEU A 285 14.00 12.69 -10.61
N GLY A 286 13.16 13.72 -10.74
CA GLY A 286 11.73 13.65 -10.45
C GLY A 286 10.90 14.41 -11.48
N ALA A 287 9.60 14.54 -11.22
CA ALA A 287 8.64 15.21 -12.10
C ALA A 287 9.04 16.64 -12.50
N LEU A 288 9.67 17.39 -11.58
CA LEU A 288 10.14 18.75 -11.83
C LEU A 288 11.17 18.78 -12.95
N LYS A 289 12.14 17.85 -12.93
CA LYS A 289 13.20 17.79 -13.94
C LYS A 289 12.66 17.37 -15.32
N LEU A 290 11.73 16.42 -15.38
CA LEU A 290 11.06 16.06 -16.65
C LEU A 290 10.26 17.25 -17.21
N THR A 291 9.56 17.99 -16.36
CA THR A 291 8.79 19.17 -16.79
C THR A 291 9.73 20.28 -17.28
N GLY A 292 10.86 20.50 -16.59
CA GLY A 292 11.88 21.45 -17.01
C GLY A 292 12.56 21.06 -18.32
N PHE A 293 12.83 19.77 -18.54
CA PHE A 293 13.40 19.29 -19.80
C PHE A 293 12.42 19.44 -20.96
N LEU A 294 11.13 19.08 -20.78
CA LEU A 294 10.12 19.36 -21.81
C LEU A 294 10.04 20.85 -22.12
N ARG A 295 10.08 21.72 -21.10
CA ARG A 295 10.11 23.18 -21.30
C ARG A 295 11.26 23.60 -22.22
N GLU A 296 12.47 23.09 -21.98
CA GLU A 296 13.65 23.39 -22.81
C GLU A 296 13.44 22.94 -24.27
N LEU A 297 12.89 21.74 -24.48
CA LEU A 297 12.58 21.24 -25.82
C LEU A 297 11.50 22.08 -26.54
N LEU A 298 10.46 22.52 -25.83
CA LEU A 298 9.44 23.40 -26.38
C LEU A 298 10.03 24.76 -26.81
N GLN A 299 10.91 25.32 -25.98
CA GLN A 299 11.59 26.60 -26.27
C GLN A 299 12.51 26.48 -27.49
N GLN A 300 13.26 25.38 -27.62
CA GLN A 300 14.11 25.12 -28.79
C GLN A 300 13.31 25.03 -30.10
N ASN A 301 12.05 24.59 -30.03
CA ASN A 301 11.14 24.51 -31.16
C ASN A 301 10.24 25.75 -31.33
N ASN A 302 10.53 26.85 -30.62
CA ASN A 302 9.77 28.10 -30.68
C ASN A 302 8.26 27.95 -30.32
N ILE A 303 7.94 27.01 -29.42
CA ILE A 303 6.57 26.83 -28.91
C ILE A 303 6.39 27.68 -27.66
N ASN A 304 5.50 28.66 -27.74
CA ASN A 304 5.17 29.56 -26.64
C ASN A 304 4.25 28.88 -25.62
N PHE A 305 4.45 29.17 -24.33
CA PHE A 305 3.62 28.73 -23.22
C PHE A 305 3.70 29.77 -22.09
N ASP A 306 2.62 29.95 -21.34
CA ASP A 306 2.61 31.02 -20.33
C ASP A 306 3.20 30.57 -18.98
N SER A 307 3.16 29.27 -18.68
CA SER A 307 3.55 28.77 -17.35
C SER A 307 4.06 27.33 -17.34
N LEU A 308 4.80 26.97 -16.29
CA LEU A 308 5.22 25.58 -16.03
C LEU A 308 4.02 24.64 -15.78
N TYR A 309 2.87 25.17 -15.34
CA TYR A 309 1.66 24.37 -15.17
C TYR A 309 1.13 23.86 -16.53
N THR A 310 1.21 24.70 -17.56
CA THR A 310 0.87 24.31 -18.94
C THR A 310 1.81 23.23 -19.44
N VAL A 311 3.12 23.43 -19.30
CA VAL A 311 4.13 22.44 -19.72
C VAL A 311 3.91 21.10 -19.01
N ARG A 312 3.59 21.13 -17.71
CA ARG A 312 3.20 19.94 -16.95
C ARG A 312 1.97 19.26 -17.54
N THR A 313 0.95 20.03 -17.91
CA THR A 313 -0.28 19.49 -18.50
C THR A 313 0.00 18.85 -19.86
N VAL A 314 0.79 19.51 -20.71
CA VAL A 314 1.26 18.96 -21.99
C VAL A 314 2.03 17.65 -21.75
N LYS A 315 2.95 17.62 -20.77
CA LYS A 315 3.66 16.41 -20.37
C LYS A 315 2.71 15.28 -19.99
N GLU A 316 1.74 15.55 -19.11
CA GLU A 316 0.79 14.55 -18.63
C GLU A 316 -0.17 14.04 -19.72
N LYS A 317 -0.40 14.82 -20.79
CA LYS A 317 -1.35 14.49 -21.86
C LYS A 317 -0.71 13.92 -23.12
N LEU A 318 0.51 14.35 -23.47
CA LEU A 318 1.14 14.01 -24.74
C LEU A 318 2.40 13.17 -24.61
N CYS A 319 3.14 13.25 -23.49
CA CYS A 319 4.39 12.50 -23.34
C CYS A 319 4.16 11.03 -22.99
N TYR A 320 5.14 10.21 -23.35
CA TYR A 320 5.18 8.77 -23.08
C TYR A 320 6.64 8.29 -23.04
N VAL A 321 6.86 7.01 -22.75
CA VAL A 321 8.16 6.35 -22.81
C VAL A 321 8.15 5.39 -23.99
N ALA A 322 9.10 5.55 -24.91
CA ALA A 322 9.27 4.64 -26.04
C ALA A 322 9.88 3.31 -25.58
N GLU A 323 9.44 2.20 -26.19
CA GLU A 323 10.00 0.87 -25.92
C GLU A 323 11.39 0.68 -26.53
N ASP A 324 11.65 1.31 -27.67
CA ASP A 324 12.95 1.42 -28.32
C ASP A 324 13.10 2.88 -28.77
N TYR A 325 14.01 3.60 -28.10
CA TYR A 325 14.21 5.02 -28.33
C TYR A 325 14.72 5.32 -29.75
N GLU A 326 15.68 4.53 -30.26
CA GLU A 326 16.31 4.76 -31.55
C GLU A 326 15.33 4.48 -32.69
N ALA A 327 14.55 3.39 -32.57
CA ALA A 327 13.50 3.10 -33.54
C ALA A 327 12.40 4.19 -33.56
N GLU A 328 12.06 4.75 -32.41
CA GLU A 328 11.02 5.79 -32.30
C GLU A 328 11.42 7.11 -32.99
N LEU A 329 12.72 7.43 -33.07
CA LEU A 329 13.22 8.63 -33.76
C LEU A 329 12.87 8.68 -35.25
N SER A 330 12.62 7.52 -35.87
CA SER A 330 12.27 7.38 -37.29
C SER A 330 10.77 7.49 -37.58
N LYS A 331 9.91 7.50 -36.55
CA LYS A 331 8.44 7.49 -36.70
C LYS A 331 7.86 8.91 -36.71
N ASN A 332 6.70 9.07 -37.33
CA ASN A 332 5.89 10.28 -37.15
C ASN A 332 5.14 10.22 -35.82
N THR A 333 5.63 10.94 -34.83
CA THR A 333 5.09 10.95 -33.46
C THR A 333 4.27 12.21 -33.16
N GLN A 334 3.93 13.02 -34.15
CA GLN A 334 3.20 14.27 -33.93
C GLN A 334 1.85 14.04 -33.24
N ALA A 335 1.55 14.82 -32.21
CA ALA A 335 0.23 14.88 -31.59
C ALA A 335 -0.05 16.27 -31.05
N SER A 336 -1.33 16.60 -30.96
CA SER A 336 -1.81 17.91 -30.52
C SER A 336 -2.72 17.81 -29.31
N PHE A 337 -2.63 18.79 -28.41
CA PHE A 337 -3.51 18.92 -27.25
C PHE A 337 -3.96 20.37 -27.09
N GLY A 338 -5.27 20.60 -26.94
CA GLY A 338 -5.82 21.91 -26.60
C GLY A 338 -5.71 22.16 -25.10
N ALA A 339 -4.79 23.03 -24.68
CA ALA A 339 -4.76 23.49 -23.30
C ALA A 339 -5.74 24.67 -23.18
N GLY A 340 -6.88 24.43 -22.52
CA GLY A 340 -7.91 25.45 -22.35
C GLY A 340 -7.33 26.78 -21.83
N GLY A 341 -7.55 27.85 -22.59
CA GLY A 341 -7.02 29.19 -22.31
C GLY A 341 -5.69 29.55 -22.99
N GLN A 342 -4.93 28.60 -23.55
CA GLN A 342 -3.61 28.85 -24.16
C GLN A 342 -3.44 28.30 -25.58
N GLY A 343 -4.49 27.72 -26.15
CA GLY A 343 -4.50 27.22 -27.52
C GLY A 343 -3.99 25.78 -27.67
N TRP A 344 -3.59 25.43 -28.89
CA TRP A 344 -3.17 24.08 -29.26
C TRP A 344 -1.66 23.92 -29.17
N PHE A 345 -1.23 22.88 -28.47
CA PHE A 345 0.16 22.45 -28.40
C PHE A 345 0.37 21.26 -29.33
N THR A 346 1.16 21.43 -30.38
CA THR A 346 1.51 20.36 -31.32
C THR A 346 2.99 20.01 -31.16
N ILE A 347 3.28 18.80 -30.71
CA ILE A 347 4.64 18.30 -30.44
C ILE A 347 4.83 16.90 -31.03
N SER A 348 6.09 16.52 -31.28
CA SER A 348 6.47 15.28 -31.94
C SER A 348 7.50 14.51 -31.12
N LYS A 349 8.80 14.67 -31.38
CA LYS A 349 9.89 13.94 -30.72
C LYS A 349 9.99 14.25 -29.23
N GLU A 350 9.59 15.45 -28.84
CA GLU A 350 9.60 15.92 -27.45
C GLU A 350 8.75 15.01 -26.55
N ARG A 351 7.73 14.37 -27.12
CA ARG A 351 6.82 13.47 -26.41
C ARG A 351 7.54 12.31 -25.74
N PHE A 352 8.42 11.62 -26.47
CA PHE A 352 9.14 10.46 -25.94
C PHE A 352 10.55 10.81 -25.43
N GLN A 353 11.18 11.85 -25.99
CA GLN A 353 12.45 12.36 -25.46
C GLN A 353 12.33 12.81 -24.00
N THR A 354 11.18 13.37 -23.62
CA THR A 354 10.91 13.75 -22.22
C THR A 354 10.92 12.55 -21.28
N GLY A 355 10.39 11.40 -21.70
CA GLY A 355 10.41 10.16 -20.93
C GLY A 355 11.78 9.49 -20.92
N GLU A 356 12.55 9.63 -22.00
CA GLU A 356 13.86 8.99 -22.16
C GLU A 356 14.86 9.42 -21.10
N ILE A 357 14.74 10.63 -20.53
CA ILE A 357 15.66 11.08 -19.47
C ILE A 357 15.58 10.22 -18.19
N LEU A 358 14.52 9.44 -18.01
CA LEU A 358 14.45 8.43 -16.94
C LEU A 358 15.46 7.30 -17.17
N PHE A 359 15.76 6.97 -18.43
CA PHE A 359 16.69 5.91 -18.83
C PHE A 359 18.08 6.48 -19.16
N GLN A 360 18.14 7.68 -19.74
CA GLN A 360 19.36 8.38 -20.08
C GLN A 360 19.39 9.80 -19.48
N PRO A 361 19.62 9.94 -18.15
CA PRO A 361 19.59 11.24 -17.48
C PRO A 361 20.59 12.27 -18.03
N LYS A 362 21.67 11.79 -18.67
CA LYS A 362 22.68 12.61 -19.35
C LYS A 362 22.08 13.54 -20.42
N LEU A 363 20.96 13.16 -21.06
CA LEU A 363 20.28 13.98 -22.06
C LEU A 363 19.75 15.29 -21.49
N ALA A 364 19.43 15.31 -20.19
CA ALA A 364 18.99 16.51 -19.46
C ALA A 364 20.10 17.12 -18.59
N GLY A 365 21.37 16.78 -18.85
CA GLY A 365 22.54 17.25 -18.11
C GLY A 365 22.65 16.72 -16.69
N VAL A 366 21.96 15.63 -16.34
CA VAL A 366 22.00 15.03 -15.01
C VAL A 366 22.98 13.86 -14.97
N ARG A 367 23.92 13.89 -14.03
CA ARG A 367 24.91 12.82 -13.81
C ARG A 367 24.42 11.84 -12.74
N THR A 368 23.44 11.02 -13.10
CA THR A 368 22.93 9.92 -12.26
C THR A 368 22.69 8.69 -13.13
N MET A 369 22.53 7.52 -12.50
CA MET A 369 22.20 6.27 -13.19
C MET A 369 20.81 6.34 -13.84
N GLY A 370 20.57 5.54 -14.87
CA GLY A 370 19.22 5.35 -15.40
C GLY A 370 18.30 4.63 -14.42
N LEU A 371 16.99 4.77 -14.57
CA LEU A 371 15.98 4.15 -13.73
C LEU A 371 16.12 2.62 -13.70
N HIS A 372 16.36 2.02 -14.86
CA HIS A 372 16.59 0.58 -15.02
C HIS A 372 17.83 0.11 -14.26
N GLN A 373 18.92 0.89 -14.27
CA GLN A 373 20.14 0.59 -13.53
C GLN A 373 19.91 0.67 -12.01
N ALA A 374 19.19 1.69 -11.54
CA ALA A 374 18.86 1.84 -10.12
C ALA A 374 18.00 0.68 -9.59
N VAL A 375 17.02 0.23 -10.39
CA VAL A 375 16.16 -0.89 -10.01
C VAL A 375 16.93 -2.20 -10.06
N ALA A 376 17.77 -2.43 -11.08
CA ALA A 376 18.64 -3.59 -11.17
C ALA A 376 19.60 -3.69 -9.96
N LEU A 377 20.25 -2.59 -9.59
CA LEU A 377 21.12 -2.51 -8.42
C LEU A 377 20.36 -2.88 -7.13
N CYS A 378 19.15 -2.36 -6.94
CA CYS A 378 18.31 -2.71 -5.80
C CYS A 378 17.95 -4.21 -5.79
N MET A 379 17.66 -4.80 -6.95
CA MET A 379 17.39 -6.24 -7.06
C MET A 379 18.62 -7.09 -6.71
N GLU A 380 19.81 -6.69 -7.16
CA GLU A 380 21.06 -7.37 -6.81
C GLU A 380 21.34 -7.31 -5.30
N HIS A 381 21.11 -6.16 -4.66
CA HIS A 381 21.19 -6.03 -3.21
C HIS A 381 20.15 -6.92 -2.50
N CYS A 382 18.91 -6.99 -3.02
CA CYS A 382 17.87 -7.86 -2.46
C CYS A 382 18.25 -9.34 -2.57
N HIS A 383 18.81 -9.75 -3.71
CA HIS A 383 19.27 -11.11 -3.97
C HIS A 383 20.41 -11.49 -3.03
N SER A 384 21.42 -10.61 -2.90
CA SER A 384 22.61 -10.83 -2.06
C SER A 384 22.31 -10.84 -0.56
N ALA A 385 21.19 -10.25 -0.14
CA ALA A 385 20.80 -10.19 1.27
C ALA A 385 20.23 -11.52 1.80
N GLU A 386 19.85 -12.46 0.92
CA GLU A 386 19.38 -13.82 1.24
C GLU A 386 18.35 -13.87 2.41
N LEU A 387 17.45 -12.89 2.44
CA LEU A 387 16.52 -12.68 3.57
C LEU A 387 15.43 -13.76 3.67
N THR A 388 15.15 -14.44 2.56
CA THR A 388 14.09 -15.42 2.40
C THR A 388 14.63 -16.62 1.61
N GLY A 389 14.00 -17.79 1.77
CA GLY A 389 14.34 -18.98 0.99
C GLY A 389 13.94 -18.91 -0.48
N ASP A 390 13.14 -17.91 -0.87
CA ASP A 390 12.75 -17.63 -2.26
C ASP A 390 13.10 -16.19 -2.69
N ASP A 391 13.36 -15.99 -3.97
CA ASP A 391 13.67 -14.68 -4.56
C ASP A 391 12.42 -13.95 -5.09
N ALA A 392 11.25 -14.60 -5.02
CA ALA A 392 10.00 -14.12 -5.59
C ALA A 392 9.53 -12.79 -5.01
N TRP A 393 9.92 -12.47 -3.76
CA TRP A 393 9.41 -11.29 -3.06
C TRP A 393 9.85 -9.96 -3.67
N PHE A 394 11.03 -9.89 -4.30
CA PHE A 394 11.55 -8.65 -4.91
C PHE A 394 11.38 -8.59 -6.44
N LYS A 395 11.00 -9.71 -7.08
CA LYS A 395 10.78 -9.81 -8.54
C LYS A 395 9.60 -8.98 -9.04
N THR A 396 8.68 -8.57 -8.16
CA THR A 396 7.64 -7.62 -8.53
C THR A 396 8.04 -6.19 -8.18
N VAL A 397 8.13 -5.35 -9.22
CA VAL A 397 8.32 -3.92 -9.12
C VAL A 397 6.97 -3.23 -9.23
N VAL A 398 6.64 -2.33 -8.30
CA VAL A 398 5.42 -1.51 -8.34
C VAL A 398 5.81 -0.06 -8.55
N LEU A 399 5.30 0.53 -9.63
CA LEU A 399 5.52 1.93 -9.92
C LEU A 399 4.54 2.82 -9.11
N SER A 400 5.03 3.95 -8.63
CA SER A 400 4.25 4.94 -7.86
C SER A 400 4.63 6.37 -8.25
N GLY A 401 3.67 7.29 -8.15
CA GLY A 401 3.84 8.72 -8.43
C GLY A 401 3.21 9.17 -9.75
N GLY A 402 3.08 10.48 -9.92
CA GLY A 402 2.41 11.05 -11.10
C GLY A 402 3.18 10.81 -12.41
N THR A 403 4.50 10.94 -12.38
CA THR A 403 5.34 10.67 -13.56
C THR A 403 5.40 9.18 -13.89
N ALA A 404 5.19 8.30 -12.91
CA ALA A 404 5.09 6.86 -13.16
C ALA A 404 3.87 6.46 -14.02
N CYS A 405 2.93 7.39 -14.24
CA CYS A 405 1.77 7.18 -15.11
C CYS A 405 2.08 7.42 -16.60
N LEU A 406 3.32 7.76 -16.97
CA LEU A 406 3.70 7.92 -18.38
C LEU A 406 3.45 6.59 -19.13
N PRO A 407 2.69 6.61 -20.23
CA PRO A 407 2.45 5.41 -21.03
C PRO A 407 3.78 4.77 -21.48
N GLY A 408 3.84 3.44 -21.50
CA GLY A 408 5.04 2.69 -21.92
C GLY A 408 6.13 2.53 -20.85
N LEU A 409 6.09 3.29 -19.75
CA LEU A 409 7.16 3.24 -18.73
C LEU A 409 7.32 1.85 -18.10
N ALA A 410 6.23 1.21 -17.71
CA ALA A 410 6.27 -0.12 -17.09
C ALA A 410 6.86 -1.18 -18.04
N GLY A 411 6.38 -1.22 -19.30
CA GLY A 411 6.86 -2.16 -20.30
C GLY A 411 8.33 -1.94 -20.67
N ARG A 412 8.74 -0.68 -20.88
CA ARG A 412 10.15 -0.35 -21.13
C ARG A 412 11.03 -0.76 -19.96
N LEU A 413 10.65 -0.45 -18.73
CA LEU A 413 11.43 -0.82 -17.55
C LEU A 413 11.56 -2.34 -17.41
N GLU A 414 10.47 -3.08 -17.61
CA GLU A 414 10.48 -4.54 -17.57
C GLU A 414 11.42 -5.13 -18.62
N LYS A 415 11.38 -4.64 -19.86
CA LYS A 415 12.29 -5.04 -20.95
C LYS A 415 13.75 -4.79 -20.60
N GLU A 416 14.08 -3.60 -20.09
CA GLU A 416 15.45 -3.23 -19.71
C GLU A 416 15.97 -4.12 -18.57
N LEU A 417 15.15 -4.40 -17.55
CA LEU A 417 15.53 -5.27 -16.43
C LEU A 417 15.84 -6.70 -16.89
N HIS A 418 15.08 -7.24 -17.85
CA HIS A 418 15.38 -8.55 -18.44
C HIS A 418 16.70 -8.56 -19.24
N GLY A 419 17.08 -7.43 -19.83
CA GLY A 419 18.34 -7.31 -20.58
C GLY A 419 19.58 -7.07 -19.69
N LEU A 420 19.40 -6.44 -18.53
CA LEU A 420 20.50 -6.09 -17.62
C LEU A 420 20.85 -7.19 -16.63
N LEU A 421 19.84 -7.90 -16.10
CA LEU A 421 20.02 -8.85 -15.02
C LEU A 421 20.26 -10.28 -15.54
N PRO A 422 21.06 -11.09 -14.83
CA PRO A 422 21.24 -12.50 -15.17
C PRO A 422 19.91 -13.28 -15.20
N PRO A 423 19.77 -14.33 -16.05
CA PRO A 423 18.54 -15.11 -16.16
C PRO A 423 18.00 -15.68 -14.84
N SER A 424 18.88 -15.99 -13.87
CA SER A 424 18.48 -16.47 -12.54
C SER A 424 17.64 -15.45 -11.77
N VAL A 425 17.94 -14.16 -11.93
CA VAL A 425 17.25 -13.05 -11.26
C VAL A 425 16.13 -12.48 -12.15
N SER A 426 16.36 -12.37 -13.46
CA SER A 426 15.40 -11.75 -14.38
C SER A 426 14.17 -12.61 -14.66
N ASN A 427 14.28 -13.93 -14.56
CA ASN A 427 13.14 -14.82 -14.75
C ASN A 427 12.05 -14.56 -13.70
N GLY A 428 10.88 -14.13 -14.18
CA GLY A 428 9.71 -13.83 -13.36
C GLY A 428 9.61 -12.38 -12.89
N ILE A 429 10.48 -11.48 -13.37
CA ILE A 429 10.32 -10.05 -13.12
C ILE A 429 9.00 -9.57 -13.71
N LYS A 430 8.28 -8.77 -12.92
CA LYS A 430 7.06 -8.09 -13.36
C LYS A 430 7.06 -6.65 -12.88
N VAL A 431 6.82 -5.72 -13.79
CA VAL A 431 6.65 -4.30 -13.48
C VAL A 431 5.17 -3.93 -13.56
N VAL A 432 4.61 -3.55 -12.41
CA VAL A 432 3.21 -3.16 -12.27
C VAL A 432 3.11 -1.64 -12.34
N PRO A 433 2.35 -1.08 -13.31
CA PRO A 433 2.10 0.37 -13.36
C PRO A 433 1.28 0.82 -12.13
N PRO A 434 1.22 2.13 -11.84
CA PRO A 434 0.46 2.61 -10.68
C PRO A 434 -1.03 2.22 -10.80
N PRO A 435 -1.58 1.35 -9.93
CA PRO A 435 -2.91 0.75 -10.10
C PRO A 435 -4.04 1.76 -10.07
N TYR A 436 -3.85 2.87 -9.34
CA TYR A 436 -4.78 4.00 -9.28
C TYR A 436 -4.12 5.29 -9.74
N GLY A 437 -3.20 5.19 -10.71
CA GLY A 437 -2.47 6.33 -11.24
C GLY A 437 -1.70 7.10 -10.16
N ALA A 438 -1.72 8.43 -10.26
CA ALA A 438 -1.01 9.34 -9.35
C ALA A 438 -1.52 9.29 -7.89
N ASP A 439 -2.67 8.66 -7.66
CA ASP A 439 -3.33 8.55 -6.35
C ASP A 439 -3.10 7.19 -5.68
N SER A 440 -2.26 6.32 -6.26
CA SER A 440 -2.03 4.96 -5.74
C SER A 440 -1.71 4.91 -4.24
N ALA A 441 -0.85 5.80 -3.72
CA ALA A 441 -0.59 5.86 -2.28
C ALA A 441 -1.81 6.29 -1.45
N TRP A 442 -2.64 7.21 -1.96
CA TRP A 442 -3.88 7.63 -1.32
C TRP A 442 -4.89 6.47 -1.29
N PHE A 443 -5.00 5.70 -2.37
CA PHE A 443 -5.82 4.47 -2.39
C PHE A 443 -5.28 3.41 -1.43
N GLY A 444 -3.97 3.27 -1.30
CA GLY A 444 -3.35 2.43 -0.28
C GLY A 444 -3.80 2.82 1.13
N ALA A 445 -3.77 4.13 1.44
CA ALA A 445 -4.29 4.68 2.70
C ALA A 445 -5.79 4.42 2.87
N LYS A 446 -6.58 4.51 1.79
CA LYS A 446 -8.00 4.15 1.78
C LYS A 446 -8.23 2.68 2.13
N MET A 447 -7.42 1.78 1.58
CA MET A 447 -7.55 0.35 1.88
C MET A 447 -7.28 0.05 3.35
N ILE A 448 -6.24 0.63 3.93
CA ILE A 448 -5.90 0.38 5.35
C ILE A 448 -6.83 1.08 6.34
N SER A 449 -7.37 2.26 6.00
CA SER A 449 -8.26 3.03 6.90
C SER A 449 -9.59 2.32 7.14
N ASN A 450 -10.00 1.43 6.24
CA ASN A 450 -11.19 0.60 6.40
C ASN A 450 -10.89 -0.74 7.12
N VAL A 451 -9.63 -1.00 7.50
CA VAL A 451 -9.26 -2.16 8.30
C VAL A 451 -9.37 -1.79 9.79
N SER A 452 -10.08 -2.60 10.58
CA SER A 452 -10.29 -2.37 12.02
C SER A 452 -9.04 -2.22 12.86
N SER A 453 -7.89 -2.69 12.37
CA SER A 453 -6.60 -2.64 13.05
C SER A 453 -6.07 -1.23 13.26
N VAL A 454 -6.29 -0.35 12.29
CA VAL A 454 -5.67 0.99 12.27
C VAL A 454 -6.24 1.89 13.36
N ILE A 455 -7.43 1.57 13.87
CA ILE A 455 -8.07 2.27 14.98
C ILE A 455 -7.58 1.74 16.32
N ILE A 456 -7.22 0.46 16.40
CA ILE A 456 -6.82 -0.19 17.66
C ILE A 456 -5.39 0.20 18.07
N GLU A 457 -4.48 0.52 17.14
CA GLU A 457 -3.15 1.05 17.49
C GLU A 457 -3.17 2.47 18.10
N VAL A 458 -4.35 3.09 18.25
CA VAL A 458 -4.48 4.49 18.72
C VAL A 458 -5.52 4.69 19.83
N LEU A 459 -5.90 3.61 20.53
CA LEU A 459 -6.48 3.68 21.88
C LEU A 459 -5.53 2.95 22.84
#